data_AF-A0A7S4FK36-F1
#
_entry.id   AF-A0A7S4FK36-F1
#
_cell.length_a   1.000
_cell.length_b   1.000
_cell.length_c   1.000
_cell.angle_alpha   90.00
_cell.angle_beta   90.00
_cell.angle_gamma   90.00
#
_symmetry.space_group_name_H-M   'P 1'
#
loop_
_entity.id
_entity.type
_entity.pdbx_description
1 polymer ?
#
loop_
_entity_poly.entity_id
_entity_poly.type
_entity_poly.pdbx_seq_one_letter_code
_entity_poly.pdbx_strand_id
1 'polypeptide(L)'
;RQWLSNPQKRVLERLIDTLHSTEDYEIWSKCAKRVDNMLDFEAWRQKEESPEYDWETIRQTVQKSRTLRETNDIPGMMHLLASCPHRGALLSDGLLKYMTGTKELIDEYFTEVEQLSEIIVNTPSVKAQEKYVLFKRVAQYHGRTALMLSGGAALGMYHIGVMKALWQADLLPRVITGASAGSIIGAFICSRPSEEVEAMFKKSDIGESLREMNLNLDAFEPFSPEKAVR
;
A
#
# COMPACT_ATOMS: atom_id res chain seq x y z
N ARG A 1 -27.10 -8.98 -8.19
CA ARG A 1 -26.87 -7.57 -8.63
C ARG A 1 -28.00 -6.75 -8.03
N GLN A 2 -27.68 -5.87 -7.08
CA GLN A 2 -28.67 -5.00 -6.45
C GLN A 2 -29.13 -3.94 -7.46
N TRP A 3 -30.43 -3.74 -7.58
CA TRP A 3 -30.99 -2.78 -8.53
C TRP A 3 -31.10 -1.41 -7.86
N LEU A 4 -30.19 -0.50 -8.18
CA LEU A 4 -30.26 0.88 -7.71
C LEU A 4 -31.48 1.58 -8.31
N SER A 5 -32.22 2.31 -7.47
CA SER A 5 -33.30 3.19 -7.92
C SER A 5 -32.76 4.36 -8.76
N ASN A 6 -33.60 4.96 -9.62
CA ASN A 6 -33.18 6.11 -10.43
C ASN A 6 -32.59 7.29 -9.62
N PRO A 7 -33.12 7.64 -8.43
CA PRO A 7 -32.48 8.64 -7.57
C PRO A 7 -31.09 8.22 -7.08
N GLN A 8 -30.91 6.96 -6.68
CA GLN A 8 -29.62 6.45 -6.23
C GLN A 8 -28.59 6.44 -7.36
N LYS A 9 -28.99 6.11 -8.59
CA LYS A 9 -28.11 6.20 -9.77
C LYS A 9 -27.57 7.61 -10.00
N ARG A 10 -28.43 8.63 -9.93
CA ARG A 10 -28.02 10.04 -10.06
C ARG A 10 -27.06 10.49 -8.95
N VAL A 11 -27.25 9.99 -7.72
CA VAL A 11 -26.34 10.26 -6.61
C VAL A 11 -24.99 9.59 -6.86
N LEU A 12 -24.99 8.34 -7.33
CA LEU A 12 -23.77 7.61 -7.67
C LEU A 12 -22.97 8.31 -8.77
N GLU A 13 -23.64 8.75 -9.85
CA GLU A 13 -23.03 9.51 -10.95
C GLU A 13 -22.31 10.77 -10.41
N ARG A 14 -22.98 11.57 -9.58
CA ARG A 14 -22.38 12.78 -8.98
C ARG A 14 -21.18 12.46 -8.08
N LEU A 15 -21.23 11.36 -7.34
CA LEU A 15 -20.12 10.94 -6.49
C LEU A 15 -18.92 10.52 -7.34
N ILE A 16 -19.15 9.79 -8.44
CA ILE A 16 -18.10 9.40 -9.39
C ILE A 16 -17.49 10.66 -10.05
N ASP A 17 -18.32 11.62 -10.45
CA ASP A 17 -17.83 12.90 -11.00
C ASP A 17 -16.96 13.66 -9.98
N THR A 18 -17.35 13.63 -8.70
CA THR A 18 -16.55 14.23 -7.62
C THR A 18 -15.24 13.50 -7.41
N LEU A 19 -15.23 12.15 -7.48
CA LEU A 19 -14.02 11.34 -7.36
C LEU A 19 -12.99 11.64 -8.46
N HIS A 20 -13.45 11.95 -9.68
CA HIS A 20 -12.57 12.28 -10.80
C HIS A 20 -12.06 13.73 -10.81
N SER A 21 -12.73 14.65 -10.09
CA SER A 21 -12.45 16.09 -10.17
C SER A 21 -11.86 16.70 -8.90
N THR A 22 -11.93 15.99 -7.77
CA THR A 22 -11.39 16.50 -6.51
C THR A 22 -9.87 16.38 -6.43
N GLU A 23 -9.22 17.41 -5.92
CA GLU A 23 -7.78 17.43 -5.61
C GLU A 23 -7.49 17.16 -4.12
N ASP A 24 -8.54 16.98 -3.31
CA ASP A 24 -8.45 16.80 -1.86
C ASP A 24 -8.71 15.33 -1.49
N TYR A 25 -7.72 14.69 -0.87
CA TYR A 25 -7.80 13.29 -0.46
C TYR A 25 -8.91 13.01 0.56
N GLU A 26 -9.19 13.94 1.48
CA GLU A 26 -10.26 13.76 2.48
C GLU A 26 -11.64 13.78 1.83
N ILE A 27 -11.83 14.65 0.83
CA ILE A 27 -13.04 14.68 0.03
C ILE A 27 -13.14 13.38 -0.79
N TRP A 28 -12.06 12.99 -1.47
CA TRP A 28 -11.99 11.76 -2.24
C TRP A 28 -12.36 10.54 -1.38
N SER A 29 -11.76 10.40 -0.21
CA SER A 29 -11.97 9.28 0.72
C SER A 29 -13.41 9.19 1.20
N LYS A 30 -14.02 10.32 1.58
CA LYS A 30 -15.45 10.37 1.97
C LYS A 30 -16.38 9.97 0.84
N CYS A 31 -16.11 10.45 -0.38
CA CYS A 31 -16.87 10.08 -1.57
C CYS A 31 -16.71 8.60 -1.90
N ALA A 32 -15.47 8.07 -1.88
CA ALA A 32 -15.16 6.68 -2.17
C ALA A 32 -15.88 5.73 -1.21
N LYS A 33 -15.86 6.02 0.10
CA LYS A 33 -16.60 5.25 1.11
C LYS A 33 -18.08 5.24 0.83
N ARG A 34 -18.64 6.38 0.41
CA ARG A 34 -20.07 6.47 0.08
C ARG A 34 -20.43 5.67 -1.17
N VAL A 35 -19.57 5.68 -2.19
CA VAL A 35 -19.73 4.85 -3.39
C VAL A 35 -19.67 3.38 -3.03
N ASP A 36 -18.65 2.95 -2.28
CA ASP A 36 -18.49 1.57 -1.83
C ASP A 36 -19.72 1.08 -1.05
N ASN A 37 -20.23 1.89 -0.11
CA ASN A 37 -21.46 1.59 0.65
C ASN A 37 -22.71 1.46 -0.24
N MET A 38 -22.78 2.21 -1.34
CA MET A 38 -23.88 2.07 -2.32
C MET A 38 -23.73 0.85 -3.23
N LEU A 39 -22.55 0.21 -3.25
CA LEU A 39 -22.21 -0.94 -4.09
C LEU A 39 -22.09 -2.24 -3.28
N ASP A 40 -22.79 -2.31 -2.13
CA ASP A 40 -22.80 -3.45 -1.21
C ASP A 40 -21.41 -3.86 -0.69
N PHE A 41 -20.50 -2.90 -0.54
CA PHE A 41 -19.15 -3.16 -0.02
C PHE A 41 -19.17 -3.91 1.31
N GLU A 42 -19.96 -3.45 2.29
CA GLU A 42 -19.98 -4.06 3.62
C GLU A 42 -20.46 -5.51 3.60
N ALA A 43 -21.53 -5.81 2.84
CA ALA A 43 -22.01 -7.18 2.69
C ALA A 43 -20.96 -8.07 1.99
N TRP A 44 -20.24 -7.54 1.00
CA TRP A 44 -19.13 -8.26 0.37
C TRP A 44 -17.95 -8.43 1.32
N ARG A 45 -17.61 -7.42 2.12
CA ARG A 45 -16.48 -7.40 3.04
C ARG A 45 -16.63 -8.44 4.16
N GLN A 46 -17.84 -8.55 4.71
CA GLN A 46 -18.19 -9.51 5.76
C GLN A 46 -18.28 -10.96 5.26
N LYS A 47 -18.58 -11.16 3.97
CA LYS A 47 -18.59 -12.49 3.38
C LYS A 47 -17.15 -13.00 3.20
N GLU A 48 -16.71 -13.87 4.11
CA GLU A 48 -15.37 -14.47 4.09
C GLU A 48 -15.11 -15.24 2.79
N GLU A 49 -16.04 -16.13 2.43
CA GLU A 49 -15.95 -16.98 1.23
C GLU A 49 -15.64 -16.17 -0.03
N SER A 50 -14.54 -16.53 -0.69
CA SER A 50 -14.14 -15.95 -1.96
C SER A 50 -13.25 -16.93 -2.72
N PRO A 51 -13.34 -16.99 -4.06
CA PRO A 51 -12.38 -17.73 -4.87
C PRO A 51 -11.01 -17.05 -4.95
N GLU A 52 -10.91 -15.80 -4.48
CA GLU A 52 -9.71 -14.98 -4.60
C GLU A 52 -8.61 -15.31 -3.60
N TYR A 53 -8.94 -16.03 -2.52
CA TYR A 53 -8.01 -16.45 -1.48
C TYR A 53 -8.56 -17.67 -0.72
N ASP A 54 -7.67 -18.43 -0.09
CA ASP A 54 -8.03 -19.56 0.78
C ASP A 54 -8.53 -19.06 2.14
N TRP A 55 -9.78 -18.61 2.16
CA TRP A 55 -10.42 -18.05 3.34
C TRP A 55 -10.49 -19.06 4.51
N GLU A 56 -10.60 -20.37 4.24
CA GLU A 56 -10.64 -21.40 5.28
C GLU A 56 -9.32 -21.45 6.04
N THR A 57 -8.20 -21.49 5.32
CA THR A 57 -6.86 -21.47 5.93
C THR A 57 -6.62 -20.18 6.71
N ILE A 58 -7.05 -19.02 6.19
CA ILE A 58 -6.91 -17.75 6.90
C ILE A 58 -7.74 -17.73 8.19
N ARG A 59 -9.02 -18.15 8.13
CA ARG A 59 -9.89 -18.20 9.31
C ARG A 59 -9.36 -19.16 10.39
N GLN A 60 -8.87 -20.33 9.99
CA GLN A 60 -8.21 -21.26 10.91
C GLN A 60 -6.96 -20.67 11.54
N THR A 61 -6.16 -19.92 10.77
CA THR A 61 -4.94 -19.25 11.28
C THR A 61 -5.29 -18.18 12.30
N VAL A 62 -6.31 -17.35 12.03
CA VAL A 62 -6.83 -16.35 12.98
C VAL A 62 -7.29 -17.00 14.28
N GLN A 63 -8.07 -18.08 14.20
CA GLN A 63 -8.55 -18.79 15.39
C GLN A 63 -7.41 -19.41 16.20
N LYS A 64 -6.46 -20.08 15.53
CA LYS A 64 -5.27 -20.65 16.19
C LYS A 64 -4.42 -19.56 16.86
N SER A 65 -4.24 -18.42 16.22
CA SER A 65 -3.54 -17.27 16.81
C SER A 65 -4.19 -16.85 18.12
N ARG A 66 -5.50 -16.63 18.13
CA ARG A 66 -6.26 -16.23 19.32
C ARG A 66 -6.10 -17.23 20.46
N THR A 67 -6.29 -18.53 20.18
CA THR A 67 -6.12 -19.58 21.20
C THR A 67 -4.71 -19.61 21.78
N LEU A 68 -3.68 -19.50 20.94
CA LEU A 68 -2.29 -19.48 21.41
C LEU A 68 -2.00 -18.26 22.29
N ARG A 69 -2.59 -17.09 21.97
CA ARG A 69 -2.50 -15.87 22.78
C ARG A 69 -3.18 -16.02 24.13
N GLU A 70 -4.38 -16.60 24.16
CA GLU A 70 -5.12 -16.86 25.39
C GLU A 70 -4.37 -17.82 26.33
N THR A 71 -3.71 -18.84 25.78
CA THR A 71 -2.91 -19.80 26.57
C THR A 71 -1.48 -19.33 26.82
N ASN A 72 -1.08 -18.18 26.26
CA ASN A 72 0.28 -17.63 26.30
C ASN A 72 1.36 -18.64 25.83
N ASP A 73 1.04 -19.46 24.83
CA ASP A 73 1.95 -20.45 24.26
C ASP A 73 2.93 -19.80 23.26
N ILE A 74 3.99 -19.18 23.80
CA ILE A 74 5.01 -18.48 23.00
C ILE A 74 5.65 -19.39 21.93
N PRO A 75 6.09 -20.64 22.22
CA PRO A 75 6.58 -21.54 21.18
C PRO A 75 5.57 -21.78 20.05
N GLY A 76 4.29 -21.99 20.39
CA GLY A 76 3.23 -22.16 19.42
C GLY A 76 3.02 -20.91 18.56
N MET A 77 3.04 -19.71 19.16
CA MET A 77 2.96 -18.44 18.43
C MET A 77 4.10 -18.29 17.42
N MET A 78 5.33 -18.59 17.84
CA MET A 78 6.50 -18.53 16.96
C MET A 78 6.39 -19.52 15.79
N HIS A 79 5.88 -20.72 16.05
CA HIS A 79 5.66 -21.72 15.01
C HIS A 79 4.58 -21.29 14.01
N LEU A 80 3.46 -20.75 14.51
CA LEU A 80 2.38 -20.25 13.66
C LEU A 80 2.87 -19.10 12.78
N LEU A 81 3.53 -18.10 13.37
CA LEU A 81 4.07 -16.95 12.65
C LEU A 81 5.08 -17.37 11.55
N ALA A 82 5.89 -18.39 11.81
CA ALA A 82 6.84 -18.92 10.83
C ALA A 82 6.19 -19.69 9.66
N SER A 83 4.92 -20.08 9.80
CA SER A 83 4.15 -20.87 8.83
C SER A 83 2.96 -20.11 8.24
N CYS A 84 2.84 -18.82 8.55
CA CYS A 84 1.79 -17.94 8.05
C CYS A 84 1.74 -17.92 6.50
N PRO A 85 0.53 -17.92 5.91
CA PRO A 85 0.35 -17.78 4.46
C PRO A 85 1.04 -16.54 3.87
N HIS A 86 1.54 -16.69 2.64
CA HIS A 86 2.23 -15.63 1.90
C HIS A 86 1.30 -14.44 1.63
N ARG A 87 1.75 -13.22 1.95
CA ARG A 87 0.99 -11.98 1.72
C ARG A 87 0.47 -11.82 0.30
N GLY A 88 1.26 -12.22 -0.70
CA GLY A 88 0.86 -12.13 -2.12
C GLY A 88 -0.40 -12.92 -2.47
N ALA A 89 -0.77 -13.94 -1.69
CA ALA A 89 -2.02 -14.68 -1.87
C ALA A 89 -3.27 -13.88 -1.45
N LEU A 90 -3.09 -12.72 -0.81
CA LEU A 90 -4.16 -11.86 -0.28
C LEU A 90 -4.25 -10.51 -1.02
N LEU A 91 -3.64 -10.42 -2.21
CA LEU A 91 -3.53 -9.18 -3.00
C LEU A 91 -4.03 -9.35 -4.45
N SER A 92 -4.99 -10.25 -4.68
CA SER A 92 -5.58 -10.39 -6.01
C SER A 92 -6.44 -9.18 -6.38
N ASP A 93 -6.58 -8.91 -7.68
CA ASP A 93 -7.40 -7.80 -8.20
C ASP A 93 -8.87 -7.91 -7.73
N GLY A 94 -9.40 -9.13 -7.59
CA GLY A 94 -10.75 -9.35 -7.08
C GLY A 94 -10.94 -8.93 -5.62
N LEU A 95 -9.87 -8.91 -4.82
CA LEU A 95 -9.85 -8.41 -3.44
C LEU A 95 -9.70 -6.89 -3.35
N LEU A 96 -9.29 -6.24 -4.44
CA LEU A 96 -9.14 -4.78 -4.57
C LEU A 96 -10.26 -4.15 -5.41
N LYS A 97 -11.42 -4.82 -5.48
CA LYS A 97 -12.58 -4.40 -6.26
C LYS A 97 -13.19 -3.06 -5.77
N TYR A 98 -13.10 -2.78 -4.48
CA TYR A 98 -13.66 -1.59 -3.85
C TYR A 98 -12.54 -0.59 -3.53
N MET A 99 -12.89 0.70 -3.45
CA MET A 99 -11.90 1.77 -3.37
C MET A 99 -11.29 1.93 -1.97
N THR A 100 -12.01 1.51 -0.92
CA THR A 100 -11.68 1.89 0.46
C THR A 100 -11.30 0.74 1.37
N GLY A 101 -11.24 -0.50 0.85
CA GLY A 101 -10.76 -1.64 1.62
C GLY A 101 -10.97 -2.98 0.94
N THR A 102 -10.68 -4.04 1.70
CA THR A 102 -10.81 -5.44 1.28
C THR A 102 -11.66 -6.23 2.27
N LYS A 103 -11.57 -7.56 2.25
CA LYS A 103 -12.27 -8.49 3.16
C LYS A 103 -11.88 -8.27 4.62
N GLU A 104 -12.86 -8.32 5.51
CA GLU A 104 -12.65 -8.17 6.96
C GLU A 104 -11.74 -9.28 7.52
N LEU A 105 -11.88 -10.51 7.02
CA LEU A 105 -11.03 -11.63 7.42
C LEU A 105 -9.54 -11.39 7.11
N ILE A 106 -9.22 -10.64 6.04
CA ILE A 106 -7.83 -10.29 5.70
C ILE A 106 -7.29 -9.29 6.72
N ASP A 107 -8.09 -8.29 7.11
CA ASP A 107 -7.71 -7.32 8.15
C ASP A 107 -7.53 -8.01 9.51
N GLU A 108 -8.45 -8.91 9.89
CA GLU A 108 -8.32 -9.72 11.10
C GLU A 108 -7.01 -10.52 11.09
N TYR A 109 -6.68 -11.15 9.96
CA TYR A 109 -5.44 -11.92 9.82
C TYR A 109 -4.19 -11.07 10.03
N PHE A 110 -4.07 -9.93 9.36
CA PHE A 110 -2.90 -9.06 9.56
C PHE A 110 -2.84 -8.50 10.98
N THR A 111 -3.98 -8.17 11.58
CA THR A 111 -4.07 -7.75 12.98
C THR A 111 -3.53 -8.84 13.92
N GLU A 112 -3.90 -10.11 13.71
CA GLU A 112 -3.37 -11.23 14.50
C GLU A 112 -1.85 -11.41 14.30
N VAL A 113 -1.35 -11.33 13.06
CA VAL A 113 0.09 -11.41 12.74
C VAL A 113 0.90 -10.32 13.44
N GLU A 114 0.37 -9.08 13.45
CA GLU A 114 0.98 -7.95 14.15
C GLU A 114 1.02 -8.18 15.66
N GLN A 115 -0.09 -8.64 16.25
CA GLN A 115 -0.18 -8.94 17.68
C GLN A 115 0.78 -10.06 18.10
N LEU A 116 0.86 -11.15 17.32
CA LEU A 116 1.84 -12.21 17.57
C LEU A 116 3.27 -11.69 17.50
N SER A 117 3.57 -10.87 16.50
CA SER A 117 4.89 -10.27 16.32
C SER A 117 5.27 -9.39 17.51
N GLU A 118 4.36 -8.53 17.97
CA GLU A 118 4.57 -7.64 19.10
C GLU A 118 4.82 -8.41 20.41
N ILE A 119 4.01 -9.45 20.68
CA ILE A 119 4.19 -10.30 21.86
C ILE A 119 5.57 -10.98 21.83
N ILE A 120 5.95 -11.59 20.70
CA ILE A 120 7.23 -12.30 20.58
C ILE A 120 8.42 -11.33 20.72
N VAL A 121 8.35 -10.14 20.13
CA VAL A 121 9.40 -9.11 20.26
C VAL A 121 9.59 -8.71 21.72
N ASN A 122 8.49 -8.52 22.46
CA ASN A 122 8.52 -8.05 23.84
C ASN A 122 8.71 -9.18 24.88
N THR A 123 8.68 -10.45 24.46
CA THR A 123 8.87 -11.59 25.36
C THR A 123 10.35 -11.75 25.76
N PRO A 124 10.72 -11.63 27.05
CA PRO A 124 12.13 -11.69 27.47
C PRO A 124 12.75 -13.10 27.42
N SER A 125 11.93 -14.16 27.52
CA SER A 125 12.40 -15.55 27.52
C SER A 125 12.91 -16.01 26.16
N VAL A 126 12.50 -15.36 25.06
CA VAL A 126 12.97 -15.66 23.71
C VAL A 126 14.28 -14.90 23.47
N LYS A 127 15.35 -15.63 23.13
CA LYS A 127 16.66 -15.03 22.89
C LYS A 127 16.64 -14.16 21.63
N ALA A 128 17.47 -13.11 21.62
CA ALA A 128 17.59 -12.20 20.47
C ALA A 128 17.92 -12.94 19.16
N GLN A 129 18.77 -13.97 19.22
CA GLN A 129 19.12 -14.78 18.05
C GLN A 129 17.92 -15.55 17.48
N GLU A 130 17.06 -16.09 18.36
CA GLU A 130 15.86 -16.82 17.95
C GLU A 130 14.85 -15.87 17.31
N LYS A 131 14.66 -14.68 17.90
CA LYS A 131 13.84 -13.60 17.30
C LYS A 131 14.36 -13.23 15.91
N TYR A 132 15.68 -13.02 15.77
CA TYR A 132 16.29 -12.66 14.49
C TYR A 132 16.02 -13.72 13.42
N VAL A 133 16.25 -15.00 13.73
CA VAL A 133 16.02 -16.10 12.77
C VAL A 133 14.55 -16.18 12.37
N LEU A 134 13.64 -16.07 13.34
CA LEU A 134 12.20 -16.06 13.09
C LEU A 134 11.80 -14.89 12.18
N PHE A 135 12.08 -13.65 12.57
CA PHE A 135 11.63 -12.48 11.81
C PHE A 135 12.31 -12.35 10.45
N LYS A 136 13.54 -12.84 10.30
CA LYS A 136 14.17 -12.96 8.99
C LYS A 136 13.38 -13.89 8.06
N ARG A 137 12.92 -15.02 8.59
CA ARG A 137 12.10 -16.00 7.85
C ARG A 137 10.71 -15.45 7.54
N VAL A 138 10.06 -14.84 8.53
CA VAL A 138 8.75 -14.16 8.36
C VAL A 138 8.85 -13.08 7.29
N ALA A 139 9.90 -12.24 7.32
CA ALA A 139 10.10 -11.21 6.30
C ALA A 139 10.33 -11.77 4.88
N GLN A 140 10.92 -12.96 4.75
CA GLN A 140 11.05 -13.63 3.45
C GLN A 140 9.70 -14.12 2.93
N TYR A 141 8.85 -14.70 3.79
CA TYR A 141 7.54 -15.21 3.40
C TYR A 141 6.45 -14.14 3.31
N HIS A 142 6.48 -13.06 4.08
CA HIS A 142 5.54 -11.94 3.88
C HIS A 142 5.92 -11.07 2.68
N GLY A 143 7.15 -11.23 2.18
CA GLY A 143 7.69 -10.42 1.11
C GLY A 143 7.89 -8.97 1.53
N ARG A 144 8.20 -8.13 0.55
CA ARG A 144 8.35 -6.68 0.71
C ARG A 144 7.59 -6.00 -0.41
N THR A 145 6.80 -4.98 -0.07
CA THR A 145 6.21 -4.12 -1.10
C THR A 145 7.33 -3.41 -1.86
N ALA A 146 7.17 -3.29 -3.17
CA ALA A 146 8.03 -2.50 -4.02
C ALA A 146 7.21 -1.47 -4.80
N LEU A 147 7.75 -0.27 -4.98
CA LEU A 147 7.20 0.75 -5.85
C LEU A 147 7.87 0.66 -7.22
N MET A 148 7.08 0.44 -8.27
CA MET A 148 7.57 0.30 -9.64
C MET A 148 7.23 1.54 -10.46
N LEU A 149 8.24 2.36 -10.76
CA LEU A 149 8.10 3.62 -11.50
C LEU A 149 8.27 3.36 -13.01
N SER A 150 7.17 3.37 -13.76
CA SER A 150 7.20 3.15 -15.20
C SER A 150 7.88 4.30 -15.97
N GLY A 151 8.27 4.04 -17.23
CA GLY A 151 8.69 5.10 -18.14
C GLY A 151 7.53 5.98 -18.58
N GLY A 152 7.79 7.25 -18.89
CA GLY A 152 6.73 8.18 -19.31
C GLY A 152 7.24 9.50 -19.91
N ALA A 153 8.51 9.58 -20.30
CA ALA A 153 9.17 10.82 -20.73
C ALA A 153 8.82 11.99 -19.79
N ALA A 154 8.17 13.04 -20.30
CA ALA A 154 7.77 14.22 -19.54
C ALA A 154 6.87 13.94 -18.33
N LEU A 155 6.06 12.89 -18.41
CA LEU A 155 5.17 12.47 -17.33
C LEU A 155 5.93 11.79 -16.17
N GLY A 156 7.25 11.58 -16.30
CA GLY A 156 8.08 11.01 -15.23
C GLY A 156 8.06 11.81 -13.94
N MET A 157 7.78 13.12 -14.02
CA MET A 157 7.69 14.01 -12.87
C MET A 157 6.53 13.65 -11.92
N TYR A 158 5.46 13.02 -12.43
CA TYR A 158 4.34 12.57 -11.59
C TYR A 158 4.77 11.54 -10.55
N HIS A 159 5.82 10.75 -10.83
CA HIS A 159 6.35 9.76 -9.88
C HIS A 159 6.78 10.41 -8.56
N ILE A 160 7.27 11.65 -8.59
CA ILE A 160 7.70 12.36 -7.38
C ILE A 160 6.49 12.71 -6.52
N GLY A 161 5.38 13.12 -7.14
CA GLY A 161 4.12 13.39 -6.43
C GLY A 161 3.58 12.12 -5.76
N VAL A 162 3.58 10.99 -6.48
CA VAL A 162 3.18 9.69 -5.93
C VAL A 162 4.08 9.29 -4.75
N MET A 163 5.40 9.41 -4.91
CA MET A 163 6.35 9.09 -3.84
C MET A 163 6.17 10.00 -2.62
N LYS A 164 5.93 11.30 -2.83
CA LYS A 164 5.64 12.25 -1.75
C LYS A 164 4.35 11.88 -1.02
N ALA A 165 3.28 11.57 -1.74
CA ALA A 165 2.00 11.17 -1.13
C ALA A 165 2.15 9.89 -0.31
N LEU A 166 2.86 8.89 -0.83
CA LEU A 166 3.18 7.66 -0.09
C LEU A 166 4.05 7.96 1.14
N TRP A 167 5.04 8.85 1.02
CA TRP A 167 5.88 9.25 2.14
C TRP A 167 5.08 9.99 3.23
N GLN A 168 4.20 10.91 2.86
CA GLN A 168 3.32 11.63 3.80
C GLN A 168 2.38 10.69 4.56
N ALA A 169 2.01 9.57 3.95
CA ALA A 169 1.18 8.53 4.57
C ALA A 169 1.99 7.47 5.33
N ASP A 170 3.32 7.58 5.41
CA ASP A 170 4.23 6.55 5.95
C ASP A 170 4.10 5.18 5.23
N LEU A 171 3.81 5.22 3.93
CA LEU A 171 3.59 4.06 3.06
C LEU A 171 4.62 3.91 1.93
N LEU A 172 5.64 4.78 1.86
CA LEU A 172 6.66 4.71 0.81
C LEU A 172 7.47 3.41 0.90
N PRO A 173 7.40 2.52 -0.10
CA PRO A 173 8.11 1.24 -0.03
C PRO A 173 9.62 1.42 -0.05
N ARG A 174 10.33 0.58 0.72
CA ARG A 174 11.80 0.56 0.77
C ARG A 174 12.47 0.07 -0.51
N VAL A 175 11.74 -0.67 -1.34
CA VAL A 175 12.25 -1.18 -2.62
C VAL A 175 11.62 -0.35 -3.71
N ILE A 176 12.43 0.42 -4.42
CA ILE A 176 11.99 1.25 -5.54
C ILE A 176 12.68 0.75 -6.79
N THR A 177 11.90 0.46 -7.82
CA THR A 177 12.40 0.11 -9.16
C THR A 177 11.90 1.15 -10.15
N GLY A 178 12.64 1.37 -11.23
CA GLY A 178 12.25 2.36 -12.22
C GLY A 178 12.71 1.99 -13.62
N ALA A 179 11.97 2.45 -14.63
CA ALA A 179 12.32 2.34 -16.05
C ALA A 179 12.37 3.73 -16.72
N SER A 180 13.41 4.01 -17.50
CA SER A 180 13.58 5.28 -18.23
C SER A 180 13.44 6.51 -17.30
N ALA A 181 12.47 7.39 -17.54
CA ALA A 181 12.15 8.53 -16.68
C ALA A 181 11.96 8.12 -15.20
N GLY A 182 11.28 6.99 -14.95
CA GLY A 182 11.11 6.45 -13.60
C GLY A 182 12.43 5.97 -12.97
N SER A 183 13.40 5.50 -13.75
CA SER A 183 14.74 5.15 -13.25
C SER A 183 15.49 6.39 -12.78
N ILE A 184 15.38 7.51 -13.52
CA ILE A 184 16.04 8.77 -13.16
C ILE A 184 15.48 9.28 -11.84
N ILE A 185 14.15 9.35 -11.71
CA ILE A 185 13.48 9.79 -10.48
C ILE A 185 13.79 8.84 -9.32
N GLY A 186 13.66 7.53 -9.53
CA GLY A 186 13.96 6.53 -8.51
C GLY A 186 15.41 6.61 -8.03
N ALA A 187 16.37 6.68 -8.95
CA ALA A 187 17.79 6.84 -8.60
C ALA A 187 18.07 8.17 -7.90
N PHE A 188 17.44 9.25 -8.33
CA PHE A 188 17.59 10.56 -7.72
C PHE A 188 17.15 10.55 -6.25
N ILE A 189 15.99 9.97 -5.93
CA ILE A 189 15.52 9.89 -4.55
C ILE A 189 16.34 8.87 -3.74
N CYS A 190 16.59 7.68 -4.28
CA CYS A 190 17.25 6.58 -3.57
C CYS A 190 18.76 6.79 -3.33
N SER A 191 19.40 7.74 -4.02
CA SER A 191 20.83 8.05 -3.84
C SER A 191 21.11 9.10 -2.76
N ARG A 192 20.07 9.60 -2.09
CA ARG A 192 20.16 10.69 -1.12
C ARG A 192 19.93 10.22 0.32
N PRO A 193 20.50 10.92 1.32
CA PRO A 193 20.16 10.71 2.72
C PRO A 193 18.67 10.95 2.98
N SER A 194 18.11 10.22 3.93
CA SER A 194 16.69 10.34 4.30
C SER A 194 16.33 11.77 4.68
N GLU A 195 17.20 12.48 5.40
CA GLU A 195 16.97 13.85 5.86
C GLU A 195 16.81 14.84 4.70
N GLU A 196 17.57 14.66 3.61
CA GLU A 196 17.49 15.49 2.41
C GLU A 196 16.18 15.24 1.66
N VAL A 197 15.81 13.97 1.51
CA VAL A 197 14.54 13.57 0.86
C VAL A 197 13.34 14.07 1.67
N GLU A 198 13.39 14.00 3.00
CA GLU A 198 12.35 14.55 3.85
C GLU A 198 12.22 16.07 3.71
N ALA A 199 13.34 16.79 3.71
CA ALA A 199 13.33 18.24 3.52
C ALA A 199 12.71 18.62 2.17
N MET A 200 13.02 17.87 1.11
CA MET A 200 12.41 18.02 -0.21
C MET A 200 10.90 17.78 -0.18
N PHE A 201 10.44 16.67 0.41
CA PHE A 201 9.02 16.34 0.45
C PHE A 201 8.18 17.28 1.34
N LYS A 202 8.78 17.89 2.37
CA LYS A 202 8.12 18.87 3.23
C LYS A 202 7.83 20.20 2.52
N LYS A 203 8.58 20.55 1.48
CA LYS A 203 8.34 21.78 0.70
C LYS A 203 7.03 21.69 -0.09
N SER A 204 6.32 22.82 -0.19
CA SER A 204 5.08 22.94 -0.97
C SER A 204 5.35 22.86 -2.48
N ASP A 205 6.41 23.54 -2.94
CA ASP A 205 6.86 23.49 -4.32
C ASP A 205 7.97 22.43 -4.49
N ILE A 206 7.57 21.29 -5.04
CA ILE A 206 8.49 20.18 -5.35
C ILE A 206 9.37 20.54 -6.55
N GLY A 207 8.86 21.31 -7.51
CA GLY A 207 9.59 21.69 -8.72
C GLY A 207 10.80 22.57 -8.39
N GLU A 208 10.63 23.52 -7.48
CA GLU A 208 11.74 24.34 -6.96
C GLU A 208 12.79 23.47 -6.26
N SER A 209 12.34 22.54 -5.41
CA SER A 209 13.22 21.62 -4.69
C SER A 209 14.09 20.76 -5.62
N LEU A 210 13.53 20.30 -6.74
CA LEU A 210 14.25 19.50 -7.72
C LEU A 210 15.30 20.31 -8.49
N ARG A 211 15.01 21.59 -8.77
CA ARG A 211 15.94 22.52 -9.41
C ARG A 211 17.11 22.87 -8.48
N GLU A 212 16.83 23.15 -7.21
CA GLU A 212 17.86 23.36 -6.18
C GLU A 212 18.80 22.15 -6.04
N MET A 213 18.26 20.95 -6.21
CA MET A 213 18.99 19.69 -6.14
C MET A 213 19.61 19.25 -7.48
N ASN A 214 19.68 20.16 -8.47
CA ASN A 214 20.30 19.98 -9.78
C ASN A 214 19.70 18.85 -10.66
N LEU A 215 18.43 18.48 -10.48
CA LEU A 215 17.76 17.64 -11.47
C LEU A 215 17.40 18.50 -12.70
N ASN A 216 18.03 18.22 -13.84
CA ASN A 216 17.71 18.93 -15.07
C ASN A 216 16.30 18.54 -15.55
N LEU A 217 15.32 19.42 -15.29
CA LEU A 217 13.94 19.22 -15.69
C LEU A 217 13.73 19.36 -17.21
N ASP A 218 14.64 20.01 -17.92
CA ASP A 218 14.58 20.17 -19.39
C ASP A 218 14.67 18.81 -20.10
N ALA A 219 15.30 17.82 -19.47
CA ALA A 219 15.34 16.43 -19.95
C ALA A 219 13.95 15.75 -19.96
N PHE A 220 12.99 16.33 -19.23
CA PHE A 220 11.60 15.89 -19.16
C PHE A 220 10.65 16.85 -19.89
N GLU A 221 11.12 17.90 -20.56
CA GLU A 221 10.19 18.71 -21.36
C GLU A 221 9.82 17.95 -22.65
N PRO A 222 8.54 17.98 -23.08
CA PRO A 222 8.14 17.36 -24.33
C PRO A 222 8.93 17.98 -25.49
N PHE A 223 9.41 17.13 -26.40
CA PHE A 223 10.15 17.56 -27.58
C PHE A 223 9.31 18.55 -28.39
N SER A 224 9.79 19.79 -28.54
CA SER A 224 9.21 20.76 -29.47
C SER A 224 10.12 20.88 -30.70
N PRO A 225 9.57 20.94 -31.93
CA PRO A 225 10.35 21.15 -33.15
C PRO A 225 11.26 22.40 -33.08
N GLU A 226 10.85 23.41 -32.31
CA GLU A 226 11.58 24.66 -32.11
C GLU A 226 12.91 24.48 -31.34
N LYS A 227 13.01 23.46 -30.48
CA LYS A 227 14.24 23.14 -29.74
C LYS A 227 15.27 22.35 -30.55
N ALA A 228 14.87 21.79 -31.70
CA ALA A 228 15.75 21.01 -32.56
C ALA A 228 16.54 21.86 -33.59
N VAL A 229 16.30 23.17 -33.64
CA VAL A 229 16.89 24.11 -34.63
C VAL A 229 18.05 24.93 -34.02
N ARG A 230 18.59 24.52 -32.87
CA ARG A 230 19.86 25.03 -32.33
C ARG A 230 20.90 23.93 -32.28
#